data_AF-A0A7S3W0G5-F1
#
_entry.id   AF-A0A7S3W0G5-F1
#
_cell.length_a   1.000
_cell.length_b   1.000
_cell.length_c   1.000
_cell.angle_alpha   90.00
_cell.angle_beta   90.00
_cell.angle_gamma   90.00
#
_symmetry.space_group_name_H-M   'P 1'
#
loop_
_entity.id
_entity.type
_entity.pdbx_description
1 polymer ?
#
loop_
_entity_poly.entity_id
_entity_poly.type
_entity_poly.pdbx_seq_one_letter_code
_entity_poly.pdbx_strand_id
1 'polypeptide(L)'
;IENAEAKFSADMKFLAEVLSDMLETRKPGLLEAVKRLRQPAHVWRDPSMEESDKDKAFKELCQQVSRLSPEMMCDVTRAVCHFLALANVAESRDQTRSLQQLYAQHDDLPTQSDALPAKLDSCAGTLDTIMREDGASVDKIFQALVKQRVEIVFTAHPTEVNRLELLKKHRDVSELLAKREDMLHRTDSTTFEKMQNERAIRRAVGAMWGSDVLRRHKPTPQEEAREGLAVLQTSLWDAVPGYMRRLDAVLMSKCQQRLPLDAAPIVFSSWMGGDRDGNPNVVASVTREVVTTQRRDAALLYLRELTALRVELSVKECTPAMAALAGGEKVAEPYKTVVEQLIARLRATVAWADAQLQKLGASS
;
A
#
# COMPACT_ATOMS: atom_id res chain seq x y z
N ILE A 1 -7.47 20.54 15.28
CA ILE A 1 -6.00 20.44 15.19
C ILE A 1 -5.42 19.86 16.49
N GLU A 2 -5.73 20.42 17.67
CA GLU A 2 -5.27 19.89 18.98
C GLU A 2 -5.61 18.40 19.23
N ASN A 3 -6.77 17.90 18.78
CA ASN A 3 -7.16 16.49 18.96
C ASN A 3 -6.44 15.54 17.97
N ALA A 4 -5.95 16.03 16.82
CA ALA A 4 -5.25 15.21 15.83
C ALA A 4 -3.79 14.96 16.24
N GLU A 5 -3.08 16.01 16.63
CA GLU A 5 -1.71 15.90 17.17
C GLU A 5 -1.65 15.01 18.42
N ALA A 6 -2.67 15.11 19.29
CA ALA A 6 -2.78 14.27 20.48
C ALA A 6 -2.92 12.78 20.14
N LYS A 7 -3.71 12.44 19.10
CA LYS A 7 -3.91 11.04 18.66
C LYS A 7 -2.67 10.46 17.99
N PHE A 8 -2.03 11.19 17.08
CA PHE A 8 -0.75 10.79 16.50
C PHE A 8 0.32 10.56 17.57
N SER A 9 0.45 11.51 18.51
CA SER A 9 1.39 11.39 19.63
C SER A 9 1.10 10.17 20.52
N ALA A 10 -0.18 9.86 20.75
CA ALA A 10 -0.58 8.69 21.52
C ALA A 10 -0.23 7.36 20.82
N ASP A 11 -0.51 7.24 19.51
CA ASP A 11 -0.17 6.05 18.73
C ASP A 11 1.35 5.83 18.68
N MET A 12 2.11 6.91 18.46
CA MET A 12 3.57 6.86 18.46
C MET A 12 4.13 6.44 19.83
N LYS A 13 3.63 7.01 20.93
CA LYS A 13 4.05 6.64 22.29
C LYS A 13 3.76 5.18 22.58
N PHE A 14 2.55 4.72 22.28
CA PHE A 14 2.15 3.33 22.49
C PHE A 14 3.02 2.34 21.70
N LEU A 15 3.26 2.60 20.41
CA LEU A 15 4.14 1.73 19.61
C LEU A 15 5.59 1.76 20.10
N ALA A 16 6.09 2.93 20.53
CA ALA A 16 7.43 3.06 21.10
C ALA A 16 7.57 2.31 22.43
N GLU A 17 6.55 2.33 23.29
CA GLU A 17 6.49 1.54 24.53
C GLU A 17 6.49 0.05 24.22
N VAL A 18 5.64 -0.42 23.30
CA VAL A 18 5.59 -1.83 22.88
C VAL A 18 6.95 -2.31 22.36
N LEU A 19 7.63 -1.51 21.54
CA LEU A 19 8.98 -1.84 21.06
C LEU A 19 9.98 -1.82 22.23
N SER A 20 9.94 -0.81 23.10
CA SER A 20 10.86 -0.68 24.24
C SER A 20 10.77 -1.86 25.21
N ASP A 21 9.57 -2.23 25.64
CA ASP A 21 9.31 -3.39 26.52
C ASP A 21 9.94 -4.67 25.94
N MET A 22 9.78 -4.84 24.63
CA MET A 22 10.32 -6.00 23.93
C MET A 22 11.85 -5.96 23.85
N LEU A 23 12.45 -4.80 23.55
CA LEU A 23 13.90 -4.65 23.49
C LEU A 23 14.52 -4.92 24.87
N GLU A 24 13.94 -4.40 25.95
CA GLU A 24 14.38 -4.67 27.32
C GLU A 24 14.36 -6.16 27.64
N THR A 25 13.29 -6.86 27.24
CA THR A 25 13.14 -8.30 27.50
C THR A 25 14.12 -9.15 26.68
N ARG A 26 14.36 -8.80 25.42
CA ARG A 26 15.12 -9.64 24.48
C ARG A 26 16.61 -9.31 24.40
N LYS A 27 16.97 -8.04 24.62
CA LYS A 27 18.34 -7.51 24.50
C LYS A 27 18.59 -6.47 25.61
N PRO A 28 18.82 -6.91 26.86
CA PRO A 28 19.08 -6.01 27.97
C PRO A 28 20.22 -5.03 27.66
N GLY A 29 20.04 -3.75 27.99
CA GLY A 29 21.01 -2.69 27.73
C GLY A 29 20.93 -2.04 26.33
N LEU A 30 20.25 -2.65 25.36
CA LEU A 30 20.07 -2.06 24.03
C LEU A 30 19.24 -0.78 24.08
N LEU A 31 18.13 -0.78 24.83
CA LEU A 31 17.28 0.42 24.94
C LEU A 31 18.06 1.59 25.56
N GLU A 32 18.89 1.33 26.57
CA GLU A 32 19.72 2.35 27.20
C GLU A 32 20.80 2.88 26.25
N ALA A 33 21.38 2.01 25.41
CA ALA A 33 22.29 2.46 24.35
C ALA A 33 21.58 3.37 23.33
N VAL A 34 20.37 3.01 22.89
CA VAL A 34 19.56 3.84 21.97
C VAL A 34 19.20 5.18 22.61
N LYS A 35 18.73 5.20 23.87
CA LYS A 35 18.40 6.43 24.61
C LYS A 35 19.61 7.34 24.75
N ARG A 36 20.77 6.77 25.10
CA ARG A 36 22.03 7.51 25.27
C ARG A 36 22.47 8.21 23.99
N LEU A 37 22.37 7.52 22.85
CA LEU A 37 22.70 8.09 21.53
C LEU A 37 21.68 9.14 21.08
N ARG A 38 20.40 9.01 21.48
CA ARG A 38 19.34 9.95 21.11
C ARG A 38 19.52 11.33 21.75
N GLN A 39 20.07 11.40 22.95
CA GLN A 39 20.21 12.66 23.70
C GLN A 39 21.10 13.69 22.97
N PRO A 40 22.36 13.40 22.59
CA PRO A 40 23.16 14.34 21.80
C PRO A 40 22.59 14.56 20.39
N ALA A 41 21.96 13.55 19.79
CA ALA A 41 21.30 13.72 18.48
C ALA A 41 20.14 14.73 18.52
N HIS A 42 19.41 14.81 19.63
CA HIS A 42 18.36 15.80 19.83
C HIS A 42 18.93 17.22 19.91
N VAL A 43 19.97 17.43 20.72
CA VAL A 43 20.65 18.74 20.85
C VAL A 43 21.21 19.19 19.49
N TRP A 44 21.82 18.26 18.75
CA TRP A 44 22.38 18.56 17.43
C TRP A 44 21.33 18.99 16.39
N ARG A 45 20.10 18.44 16.47
CA ARG A 45 19.00 18.78 15.56
C ARG A 45 18.12 19.94 16.01
N ASP A 46 18.27 20.40 17.24
CA ASP A 46 17.42 21.46 17.80
C ASP A 46 17.81 22.82 17.19
N PRO A 47 16.91 23.48 16.42
CA PRO A 47 17.23 24.75 15.79
C PRO A 47 17.48 25.89 16.79
N SER A 48 17.01 25.76 18.03
CA SER A 48 17.20 26.75 19.09
C SER A 48 18.58 26.71 19.75
N MET A 49 19.38 25.66 19.49
CA MET A 49 20.70 25.49 20.07
C MET A 49 21.77 26.27 19.31
N GLU A 50 22.71 26.83 20.06
CA GLU A 50 23.91 27.49 19.54
C GLU A 50 24.79 26.51 18.74
N GLU A 51 25.44 27.00 17.69
CA GLU A 51 26.27 26.16 16.81
C GLU A 51 27.40 25.47 17.58
N SER A 52 27.96 26.15 18.58
CA SER A 52 29.03 25.60 19.42
C SER A 52 28.56 24.41 20.28
N ASP A 53 27.28 24.37 20.66
CA ASP A 53 26.71 23.28 21.44
C ASP A 53 26.26 22.12 20.55
N LYS A 54 25.78 22.43 19.33
CA LYS A 54 25.56 21.42 18.28
C LYS A 54 26.85 20.68 17.92
N ASP A 55 27.96 21.40 17.78
CA ASP A 55 29.28 20.82 17.52
C ASP A 55 29.75 19.89 18.63
N LYS A 56 29.56 20.29 19.90
CA LYS A 56 29.88 19.44 21.06
C LYS A 56 29.02 18.19 21.07
N ALA A 57 27.71 18.34 20.87
CA ALA A 57 26.77 17.23 20.85
C ALA A 57 27.08 16.23 19.71
N PHE A 58 27.43 16.73 18.52
CA PHE A 58 27.84 15.88 17.41
C PHE A 58 29.13 15.11 17.72
N LYS A 59 30.14 15.77 18.29
CA LYS A 59 31.39 15.11 18.72
C LYS A 59 31.13 14.05 19.79
N GLU A 60 30.25 14.35 20.75
CA GLU A 60 29.84 13.38 21.76
C GLU A 60 29.17 12.15 21.12
N LEU A 61 28.23 12.37 20.19
CA LEU A 61 27.56 11.29 19.45
C LEU A 61 28.58 10.42 18.72
N CYS A 62 29.54 11.01 17.99
CA CYS A 62 30.60 10.26 17.31
C CYS A 62 31.43 9.40 18.28
N GLN A 63 31.80 9.94 19.44
CA GLN A 63 32.56 9.20 20.46
C GLN A 63 31.75 8.06 21.08
N GLN A 64 30.44 8.25 21.28
CA GLN A 64 29.57 7.20 21.79
C GLN A 64 29.45 6.07 20.76
N VAL A 65 29.23 6.40 19.49
CA VAL A 65 29.15 5.42 18.39
C VAL A 65 30.46 4.64 18.22
N SER A 66 31.62 5.30 18.33
CA SER A 66 32.92 4.64 18.18
C SER A 66 33.24 3.63 19.29
N ARG A 67 32.51 3.66 20.40
CA ARG A 67 32.68 2.74 21.54
C ARG A 67 31.75 1.52 21.47
N LEU A 68 30.82 1.48 20.51
CA LEU A 68 29.91 0.34 20.36
C LEU A 68 30.67 -0.88 19.80
N SER A 69 30.36 -2.06 20.33
CA SER A 69 30.78 -3.30 19.68
C SER A 69 30.07 -3.45 18.32
N PRO A 70 30.63 -4.21 17.36
CA PRO A 70 29.96 -4.47 16.08
C PRO A 70 28.54 -5.05 16.24
N GLU A 71 28.35 -5.92 17.22
CA GLU A 71 27.04 -6.52 17.54
C GLU A 71 26.05 -5.47 18.06
N MET A 72 26.47 -4.62 19.00
CA MET A 72 25.64 -3.55 19.54
C MET A 72 25.32 -2.49 18.46
N MET A 73 26.28 -2.19 17.58
CA MET A 73 26.06 -1.29 16.46
C MET A 73 24.94 -1.81 15.55
N CYS A 74 24.97 -3.09 15.19
CA CYS A 74 23.91 -3.73 14.41
C CYS A 74 22.55 -3.67 15.12
N ASP A 75 22.50 -4.03 16.40
CA ASP A 75 21.27 -4.03 17.20
C ASP A 75 20.70 -2.61 17.35
N VAL A 76 21.54 -1.60 17.59
CA VAL A 76 21.15 -0.17 17.68
C VAL A 76 20.60 0.32 16.35
N THR A 77 21.29 0.05 15.23
CA THR A 77 20.82 0.45 13.89
C THR A 77 19.45 -0.16 13.61
N ARG A 78 19.28 -1.47 13.88
CA ARG A 78 17.98 -2.15 13.73
C ARG A 78 16.90 -1.52 14.59
N ALA A 79 17.20 -1.22 15.87
CA ALA A 79 16.24 -0.62 16.77
C ALA A 79 15.78 0.75 16.25
N VAL A 80 16.71 1.60 15.82
CA VAL A 80 16.40 2.92 15.23
C VAL A 80 15.56 2.78 13.96
N CYS A 81 15.91 1.86 13.05
CA CYS A 81 15.12 1.58 11.84
C CYS A 81 13.69 1.16 12.19
N HIS A 82 13.49 0.30 13.20
CA HIS A 82 12.16 -0.11 13.61
C HIS A 82 11.36 1.00 14.32
N PHE A 83 12.00 1.84 15.15
CA PHE A 83 11.33 3.01 15.71
C PHE A 83 10.84 3.96 14.60
N LEU A 84 11.67 4.20 13.58
CA LEU A 84 11.29 5.02 12.43
C LEU A 84 10.16 4.37 11.62
N ALA A 85 10.25 3.07 11.34
CA ALA A 85 9.20 2.35 10.64
C ALA A 85 7.84 2.40 11.37
N LEU A 86 7.85 2.26 12.70
CA LEU A 86 6.65 2.39 13.52
C LEU A 86 6.11 3.83 13.56
N ALA A 87 6.98 4.84 13.54
CA ALA A 87 6.57 6.24 13.41
C ALA A 87 5.87 6.48 12.06
N ASN A 88 6.43 5.95 10.95
CA ASN A 88 5.81 6.05 9.63
C ASN A 88 4.43 5.33 9.58
N VAL A 89 4.28 4.22 10.29
CA VAL A 89 2.98 3.53 10.43
C VAL A 89 1.97 4.41 11.18
N ALA A 90 2.38 5.03 12.29
CA ALA A 90 1.51 5.94 13.04
C ALA A 90 1.12 7.18 12.21
N GLU A 91 2.06 7.74 11.44
CA GLU A 91 1.82 8.88 10.55
C GLU A 91 0.84 8.52 9.43
N SER A 92 1.06 7.39 8.73
CA SER A 92 0.16 6.93 7.67
C SER A 92 -1.27 6.70 8.19
N ARG A 93 -1.41 6.18 9.42
CA ARG A 93 -2.70 6.03 10.09
C ARG A 93 -3.35 7.39 10.38
N ASP A 94 -2.59 8.37 10.84
CA ASP A 94 -3.08 9.71 11.13
C ASP A 94 -3.48 10.48 9.87
N GLN A 95 -2.73 10.34 8.78
CA GLN A 95 -3.12 10.86 7.47
C GLN A 95 -4.45 10.26 7.01
N THR A 96 -4.62 8.95 7.15
CA THR A 96 -5.89 8.26 6.85
C THR A 96 -7.04 8.78 7.72
N ARG A 97 -6.78 9.01 9.01
CA ARG A 97 -7.75 9.56 9.97
C ARG A 97 -8.18 10.97 9.57
N SER A 98 -7.23 11.82 9.23
CA SER A 98 -7.48 13.19 8.80
C SER A 98 -8.31 13.24 7.53
N LEU A 99 -8.03 12.35 6.56
CA LEU A 99 -8.87 12.18 5.37
C LEU A 99 -10.30 11.76 5.72
N GLN A 100 -10.48 10.79 6.61
CA GLN A 100 -11.81 10.34 7.06
C GLN A 100 -12.60 11.45 7.78
N GLN A 101 -11.96 12.20 8.66
CA GLN A 101 -12.60 13.32 9.38
C GLN A 101 -13.03 14.44 8.42
N LEU A 102 -12.17 14.76 7.44
CA LEU A 102 -12.53 15.72 6.39
C LEU A 102 -13.76 15.24 5.61
N TYR A 103 -13.85 13.96 5.27
CA TYR A 103 -15.02 13.44 4.58
C TYR A 103 -16.29 13.47 5.44
N ALA A 104 -16.20 13.15 6.73
CA ALA A 104 -17.33 13.16 7.65
C ALA A 104 -17.89 14.56 7.95
N GLN A 105 -17.06 15.61 7.86
CA GLN A 105 -17.49 17.00 8.11
C GLN A 105 -18.28 17.61 6.95
N HIS A 106 -18.33 16.95 5.80
CA HIS A 106 -19.00 17.42 4.59
C HIS A 106 -20.19 16.54 4.18
N ASP A 107 -20.89 15.97 5.18
CA ASP A 107 -22.14 15.20 5.02
C ASP A 107 -23.34 16.04 4.49
N ASP A 108 -23.14 17.33 4.22
CA ASP A 108 -24.14 18.21 3.58
C ASP A 108 -24.31 17.96 2.05
N LEU A 109 -23.62 16.96 1.48
CA LEU A 109 -23.91 16.52 0.13
C LEU A 109 -25.28 15.83 0.10
N PRO A 110 -26.21 16.23 -0.79
CA PRO A 110 -27.51 15.58 -0.88
C PRO A 110 -27.32 14.08 -1.09
N THR A 111 -28.05 13.30 -0.31
CA THR A 111 -28.12 11.82 -0.21
C THR A 111 -28.36 11.06 -1.53
N GLN A 112 -28.25 11.74 -2.68
CA GLN A 112 -28.43 11.24 -4.04
C GLN A 112 -27.11 11.05 -4.81
N SER A 113 -25.94 11.37 -4.22
CA SER A 113 -24.65 11.20 -4.88
C SER A 113 -23.68 10.39 -4.03
N ASP A 114 -23.08 9.35 -4.63
CA ASP A 114 -21.99 8.56 -4.02
C ASP A 114 -20.61 9.30 -4.07
N ALA A 115 -20.59 10.57 -4.49
CA ALA A 115 -19.35 11.34 -4.66
C ALA A 115 -18.82 11.84 -3.32
N LEU A 116 -17.50 11.74 -3.13
CA LEU A 116 -16.86 12.34 -1.97
C LEU A 116 -16.87 13.89 -2.06
N PRO A 117 -16.83 14.59 -0.91
CA PRO A 117 -16.75 16.05 -0.84
C PRO A 117 -15.65 16.70 -1.70
N ALA A 118 -15.96 17.90 -2.22
CA ALA A 118 -15.02 18.74 -2.93
C ALA A 118 -13.99 19.36 -1.96
N LYS A 119 -12.72 19.13 -2.23
CA LYS A 119 -11.55 19.78 -1.61
C LYS A 119 -10.73 20.38 -2.75
N LEU A 120 -10.02 21.48 -2.51
CA LEU A 120 -9.18 22.16 -3.52
C LEU A 120 -8.36 21.17 -4.39
N ASP A 121 -7.73 20.18 -3.75
CA ASP A 121 -6.89 19.16 -4.43
C ASP A 121 -7.59 17.81 -4.68
N SER A 122 -8.91 17.71 -4.47
CA SER A 122 -9.68 16.51 -4.85
C SER A 122 -10.24 16.66 -6.26
N CYS A 123 -10.57 15.54 -6.92
CA CYS A 123 -11.17 15.58 -8.25
C CYS A 123 -12.37 16.51 -8.32
N ALA A 124 -13.27 16.46 -7.33
CA ALA A 124 -14.46 17.31 -7.29
C ALA A 124 -14.11 18.81 -7.14
N GLY A 125 -13.17 19.18 -6.26
CA GLY A 125 -12.81 20.59 -6.10
C GLY A 125 -11.95 21.12 -7.23
N THR A 126 -11.09 20.30 -7.85
CA THR A 126 -10.39 20.66 -9.08
C THR A 126 -11.37 20.92 -10.21
N LEU A 127 -12.41 20.08 -10.38
CA LEU A 127 -13.46 20.34 -11.36
C LEU A 127 -14.22 21.63 -11.06
N ASP A 128 -14.57 21.89 -9.80
CA ASP A 128 -15.22 23.15 -9.40
C ASP A 128 -14.36 24.38 -9.72
N THR A 129 -13.05 24.30 -9.47
CA THR A 129 -12.09 25.34 -9.82
C THR A 129 -12.04 25.55 -11.34
N ILE A 130 -11.88 24.50 -12.14
CA ILE A 130 -11.83 24.60 -13.61
C ILE A 130 -13.13 25.18 -14.17
N MET A 131 -14.29 24.76 -13.63
CA MET A 131 -15.59 25.26 -14.08
C MET A 131 -15.79 26.74 -13.72
N ARG A 132 -15.40 27.14 -12.51
CA ARG A 132 -15.65 28.49 -11.97
C ARG A 132 -14.62 29.52 -12.41
N GLU A 133 -13.35 29.15 -12.48
CA GLU A 133 -12.23 30.06 -12.73
C GLU A 133 -11.82 30.07 -14.21
N ASP A 134 -11.76 28.91 -14.85
CA ASP A 134 -11.39 28.82 -16.28
C ASP A 134 -12.60 28.89 -17.23
N GLY A 135 -13.82 28.81 -16.69
CA GLY A 135 -15.07 28.88 -17.47
C GLY A 135 -15.26 27.71 -18.45
N ALA A 136 -14.60 26.58 -18.22
CA ALA A 136 -14.68 25.42 -19.11
C ALA A 136 -16.07 24.76 -19.04
N SER A 137 -16.61 24.37 -20.20
CA SER A 137 -17.89 23.66 -20.25
C SER A 137 -17.75 22.23 -19.73
N VAL A 138 -18.84 21.73 -19.13
CA VAL A 138 -18.97 20.36 -18.63
C VAL A 138 -18.54 19.32 -19.67
N ASP A 139 -19.02 19.44 -20.91
CA ASP A 139 -18.70 18.49 -21.98
C ASP A 139 -17.19 18.48 -22.32
N LYS A 140 -16.54 19.65 -22.29
CA LYS A 140 -15.09 19.73 -22.54
C LYS A 140 -14.29 19.02 -21.45
N ILE A 141 -14.68 19.22 -20.20
CA ILE A 141 -14.06 18.57 -19.03
C ILE A 141 -14.23 17.05 -19.14
N PHE A 142 -15.45 16.57 -19.40
CA PHE A 142 -15.72 15.15 -19.54
C PHE A 142 -14.89 14.52 -20.67
N GLN A 143 -14.89 15.14 -21.86
CA GLN A 143 -14.12 14.64 -23.00
C GLN A 143 -12.61 14.65 -22.74
N ALA A 144 -12.10 15.64 -21.99
CA ALA A 144 -10.69 15.67 -21.59
C ALA A 144 -10.37 14.52 -20.63
N LEU A 145 -11.20 14.31 -19.61
CA LEU A 145 -11.01 13.23 -18.62
C LEU A 145 -11.08 11.83 -19.25
N VAL A 146 -12.02 11.60 -20.17
CA VAL A 146 -12.14 10.31 -20.88
C VAL A 146 -10.91 10.01 -21.73
N LYS A 147 -10.26 11.04 -22.28
CA LYS A 147 -9.06 10.89 -23.13
C LYS A 147 -7.75 11.00 -22.35
N GLN A 148 -7.80 11.45 -21.11
CA GLN A 148 -6.63 11.61 -20.27
C GLN A 148 -5.99 10.24 -20.02
N ARG A 149 -4.67 10.21 -20.03
CA ARG A 149 -3.89 9.04 -19.63
C ARG A 149 -2.72 9.48 -18.77
N VAL A 150 -2.68 8.96 -17.56
CA VAL A 150 -1.58 9.09 -16.62
C VAL A 150 -0.88 7.74 -16.55
N GLU A 151 0.40 7.71 -16.94
CA GLU A 151 1.21 6.50 -16.89
C GLU A 151 2.20 6.57 -15.73
N ILE A 152 2.07 5.65 -14.78
CA ILE A 152 2.94 5.54 -13.60
C ILE A 152 3.94 4.42 -13.87
N VAL A 153 5.22 4.77 -13.95
CA VAL A 153 6.30 3.82 -14.26
C VAL A 153 7.03 3.43 -12.97
N PHE A 154 6.92 2.17 -12.56
CA PHE A 154 7.68 1.64 -11.44
C PHE A 154 9.14 1.42 -11.82
N THR A 155 10.03 1.87 -10.96
CA THR A 155 11.47 1.67 -11.06
C THR A 155 11.96 0.82 -9.89
N ALA A 156 13.11 0.17 -10.06
CA ALA A 156 13.77 -0.50 -8.94
C ALA A 156 14.26 0.56 -7.95
N HIS A 157 13.98 0.38 -6.66
CA HIS A 157 14.53 1.29 -5.65
C HIS A 157 15.96 0.84 -5.28
N PRO A 158 16.99 1.66 -5.51
CA PRO A 158 18.39 1.24 -5.41
C PRO A 158 18.86 0.89 -3.98
N THR A 159 18.10 1.29 -2.95
CA THR A 159 18.50 1.12 -1.53
C THR A 159 17.42 0.58 -0.61
N GLU A 160 16.17 0.52 -1.04
CA GLU A 160 15.02 0.16 -0.19
C GLU A 160 14.03 -0.68 -0.96
N VAL A 161 14.39 -1.93 -1.21
CA VAL A 161 13.36 -2.93 -1.44
C VAL A 161 12.93 -3.43 -0.07
N ASN A 162 12.08 -2.66 0.60
CA ASN A 162 11.37 -3.13 1.79
C ASN A 162 10.70 -4.45 1.41
N ARG A 163 11.18 -5.55 2.00
CA ARG A 163 10.68 -6.89 1.69
C ARG A 163 9.16 -6.83 1.80
N LEU A 164 8.44 -7.43 0.85
CA LEU A 164 6.98 -7.50 0.86
C LEU A 164 6.43 -7.93 2.23
N GLU A 165 7.14 -8.85 2.88
CA GLU A 165 6.84 -9.35 4.22
C GLU A 165 6.90 -8.27 5.31
N LEU A 166 7.79 -7.28 5.19
CA LEU A 166 7.90 -6.17 6.14
C LEU A 166 6.79 -5.13 5.88
N LEU A 167 6.51 -4.81 4.61
CA LEU A 167 5.37 -3.96 4.25
C LEU A 167 4.04 -4.53 4.74
N LYS A 168 3.86 -5.86 4.61
CA LYS A 168 2.68 -6.55 5.16
C LYS A 168 2.59 -6.39 6.68
N LYS A 169 3.70 -6.58 7.40
CA LYS A 169 3.73 -6.38 8.86
C LYS A 169 3.42 -4.93 9.25
N HIS A 170 3.90 -3.94 8.50
CA HIS A 170 3.56 -2.52 8.73
C HIS A 170 2.06 -2.29 8.57
N ARG A 171 1.46 -2.84 7.49
CA ARG A 171 0.01 -2.78 7.27
C ARG A 171 -0.77 -3.46 8.38
N ASP A 172 -0.36 -4.66 8.82
CA ASP A 172 -1.00 -5.39 9.91
C ASP A 172 -1.01 -4.55 11.21
N VAL A 173 0.11 -3.89 11.54
CA VAL A 173 0.18 -2.97 12.69
C VAL A 173 -0.76 -1.77 12.51
N SER A 174 -0.79 -1.16 11.33
CA SER A 174 -1.71 -0.05 11.01
C SER A 174 -3.19 -0.44 11.18
N GLU A 175 -3.57 -1.61 10.68
CA GLU A 175 -4.95 -2.12 10.80
C GLU A 175 -5.30 -2.46 12.26
N LEU A 176 -4.35 -2.99 13.03
CA LEU A 176 -4.55 -3.25 14.46
C LEU A 176 -4.68 -1.96 15.27
N LEU A 177 -3.95 -0.90 14.93
CA LEU A 177 -4.11 0.43 15.51
C LEU A 177 -5.48 1.03 15.19
N ALA A 178 -5.96 0.89 13.95
CA ALA A 178 -7.32 1.30 13.59
C ALA A 178 -8.37 0.59 14.44
N LYS A 179 -8.26 -0.75 14.57
CA LYS A 179 -9.14 -1.54 15.45
C LYS A 179 -9.06 -1.11 16.91
N ARG A 180 -7.85 -0.77 17.40
CA ARG A 180 -7.64 -0.28 18.76
C ARG A 180 -8.40 1.03 19.00
N GLU A 181 -8.31 1.97 18.06
CA GLU A 181 -9.02 3.25 18.12
C GLU A 181 -10.54 3.04 18.12
N ASP A 182 -11.06 2.19 17.23
CA ASP A 182 -12.49 1.86 17.17
C ASP A 182 -12.99 1.30 18.52
N MET A 183 -12.20 0.40 19.15
CA MET A 183 -12.51 -0.16 20.47
C MET A 183 -12.43 0.83 21.63
N LEU A 184 -11.69 1.94 21.47
CA LEU A 184 -11.64 3.02 22.46
C LEU A 184 -12.87 3.93 22.36
N HIS A 185 -13.46 4.05 21.17
CA HIS A 185 -14.64 4.88 20.93
C HIS A 185 -15.96 4.12 21.13
N ARG A 186 -15.95 2.79 21.02
CA ARG A 186 -17.13 1.94 21.23
C ARG A 186 -17.33 1.58 22.71
N THR A 187 -18.58 1.70 23.18
CA THR A 187 -18.99 1.36 24.55
C THR A 187 -19.18 -0.14 24.79
N ASP A 188 -19.32 -0.94 23.72
CA ASP A 188 -19.57 -2.38 23.78
C ASP A 188 -18.32 -3.26 23.69
N SER A 189 -17.13 -2.64 23.56
CA SER A 189 -15.87 -3.39 23.48
C SER A 189 -15.45 -3.95 24.84
N THR A 190 -15.37 -5.27 24.93
CA THR A 190 -15.02 -6.00 26.15
C THR A 190 -13.54 -5.83 26.52
N THR A 191 -13.21 -6.01 27.80
CA THR A 191 -11.81 -6.04 28.27
C THR A 191 -10.99 -7.12 27.55
N PHE A 192 -11.61 -8.27 27.27
CA PHE A 192 -10.96 -9.36 26.55
C PHE A 192 -10.53 -8.94 25.14
N GLU A 193 -11.42 -8.30 24.37
CA GLU A 193 -11.11 -7.83 23.01
C GLU A 193 -9.97 -6.82 22.98
N LYS A 194 -9.98 -5.86 23.93
CA LYS A 194 -8.90 -4.87 24.08
C LYS A 194 -7.56 -5.55 24.36
N MET A 195 -7.53 -6.53 25.28
CA MET A 195 -6.33 -7.30 25.57
C MET A 195 -5.86 -8.16 24.38
N GLN A 196 -6.77 -8.74 23.61
CA GLN A 196 -6.42 -9.52 22.42
C GLN A 196 -5.84 -8.63 21.31
N ASN A 197 -6.41 -7.43 21.09
CA ASN A 197 -5.87 -6.46 20.16
C ASN A 197 -4.45 -6.03 20.57
N GLU A 198 -4.23 -5.66 21.83
CA GLU A 198 -2.89 -5.29 22.30
C GLU A 198 -1.88 -6.44 22.13
N ARG A 199 -2.27 -7.67 22.49
CA ARG A 199 -1.43 -8.86 22.27
C ARG A 199 -1.12 -9.09 20.79
N ALA A 200 -2.06 -8.82 19.89
CA ALA A 200 -1.84 -8.92 18.45
C ALA A 200 -0.83 -7.86 17.98
N ILE A 201 -0.92 -6.62 18.48
CA ILE A 201 0.04 -5.54 18.17
C ILE A 201 1.44 -5.93 18.66
N ARG A 202 1.58 -6.35 19.94
CA ARG A 202 2.85 -6.80 20.50
C ARG A 202 3.46 -7.95 19.69
N ARG A 203 2.64 -8.90 19.22
CA ARG A 203 3.07 -10.00 18.36
C ARG A 203 3.54 -9.52 16.99
N ALA A 204 2.82 -8.59 16.37
CA ALA A 204 3.18 -8.03 15.07
C ALA A 204 4.50 -7.24 15.15
N VAL A 205 4.65 -6.37 16.14
CA VAL A 205 5.90 -5.64 16.41
C VAL A 205 7.05 -6.60 16.73
N GLY A 206 6.79 -7.68 17.48
CA GLY A 206 7.79 -8.72 17.73
C GLY A 206 8.20 -9.51 16.49
N ALA A 207 7.26 -9.78 15.59
CA ALA A 207 7.57 -10.38 14.30
C ALA A 207 8.39 -9.44 13.40
N MET A 208 8.15 -8.12 13.48
CA MET A 208 8.99 -7.13 12.79
C MET A 208 10.42 -7.17 13.30
N TRP A 209 10.62 -7.08 14.63
CA TRP A 209 11.96 -7.13 15.24
C TRP A 209 12.70 -8.44 14.93
N GLY A 210 11.99 -9.57 14.98
CA GLY A 210 12.55 -10.88 14.68
C GLY A 210 12.86 -11.11 13.19
N SER A 211 12.38 -10.24 12.30
CA SER A 211 12.67 -10.33 10.87
C SER A 211 14.02 -9.68 10.56
N ASP A 212 14.76 -10.22 9.60
CA ASP A 212 15.98 -9.57 9.11
C ASP A 212 15.60 -8.41 8.18
N VAL A 213 15.99 -7.19 8.55
CA VAL A 213 15.73 -5.96 7.77
C VAL A 213 16.73 -5.84 6.62
N LEU A 214 17.93 -6.40 6.80
CA LEU A 214 19.01 -6.33 5.81
C LEU A 214 18.99 -7.55 4.90
N ARG A 215 19.12 -7.32 3.60
CA ARG A 215 19.43 -8.39 2.67
C ARG A 215 20.89 -8.81 2.84
N ARG A 216 21.12 -10.10 2.97
CA ARG A 216 22.48 -10.67 3.03
C ARG A 216 23.17 -10.72 1.67
N HIS A 217 22.38 -10.71 0.60
CA HIS A 217 22.84 -10.75 -0.78
C HIS A 217 22.10 -9.70 -1.61
N LYS A 218 22.79 -9.16 -2.61
CA LYS A 218 22.18 -8.27 -3.59
C LYS A 218 21.07 -9.05 -4.33
N PRO A 219 19.85 -8.49 -4.46
CA PRO A 219 18.81 -9.15 -5.23
C PRO A 219 19.23 -9.40 -6.67
N THR A 220 18.67 -10.46 -7.24
CA THR A 220 18.61 -10.61 -8.70
C THR A 220 17.61 -9.62 -9.29
N PRO A 221 17.76 -9.21 -10.56
CA PRO A 221 16.77 -8.35 -11.22
C PRO A 221 15.35 -8.94 -11.22
N GLN A 222 15.21 -10.26 -11.21
CA GLN A 222 13.91 -10.95 -11.11
C GLN A 222 13.27 -10.78 -9.73
N GLU A 223 14.07 -10.86 -8.66
CA GLU A 223 13.59 -10.58 -7.30
C GLU A 223 13.20 -9.11 -7.13
N GLU A 224 13.98 -8.17 -7.68
CA GLU A 224 13.60 -6.74 -7.70
C GLU A 224 12.27 -6.52 -8.41
N ALA A 225 12.09 -7.12 -9.60
CA ALA A 225 10.83 -7.02 -10.33
C ALA A 225 9.65 -7.63 -9.56
N ARG A 226 9.84 -8.82 -8.96
CA ARG A 226 8.79 -9.49 -8.18
C ARG A 226 8.38 -8.66 -6.98
N GLU A 227 9.35 -8.15 -6.22
CA GLU A 227 9.08 -7.40 -5.00
C GLU A 227 8.56 -5.99 -5.30
N GLY A 228 9.14 -5.28 -6.27
CA GLY A 228 8.69 -3.94 -6.65
C GLY A 228 7.28 -3.93 -7.24
N LEU A 229 6.89 -5.00 -7.95
CA LEU A 229 5.53 -5.13 -8.51
C LEU A 229 4.52 -5.75 -7.54
N ALA A 230 4.95 -6.23 -6.38
CA ALA A 230 4.03 -6.76 -5.38
C ALA A 230 3.04 -5.70 -4.84
N VAL A 231 3.37 -4.41 -4.96
CA VAL A 231 2.45 -3.30 -4.65
C VAL A 231 1.20 -3.32 -5.53
N LEU A 232 1.32 -3.79 -6.78
CA LEU A 232 0.17 -3.97 -7.68
C LEU A 232 -0.82 -4.96 -7.06
N GLN A 233 -0.32 -6.11 -6.61
CA GLN A 233 -1.14 -7.19 -6.07
C GLN A 233 -1.73 -6.88 -4.69
N THR A 234 -0.98 -6.13 -3.86
CA THR A 234 -1.33 -5.93 -2.44
C THR A 234 -2.10 -4.65 -2.16
N SER A 235 -2.05 -3.66 -3.06
CA SER A 235 -2.68 -2.37 -2.84
C SER A 235 -3.40 -1.85 -4.09
N LEU A 236 -2.70 -1.73 -5.21
CA LEU A 236 -3.25 -0.99 -6.36
C LEU A 236 -4.37 -1.74 -7.08
N TRP A 237 -4.37 -3.07 -7.02
CA TRP A 237 -5.45 -3.90 -7.59
C TRP A 237 -6.82 -3.52 -7.04
N ASP A 238 -6.92 -3.24 -5.74
CA ASP A 238 -8.17 -2.84 -5.10
C ASP A 238 -8.35 -1.30 -5.12
N ALA A 239 -7.25 -0.55 -4.99
CA ALA A 239 -7.28 0.91 -4.91
C ALA A 239 -7.70 1.57 -6.23
N VAL A 240 -7.28 1.04 -7.38
CA VAL A 240 -7.58 1.62 -8.69
C VAL A 240 -9.07 1.54 -9.02
N PRO A 241 -9.76 0.38 -8.96
CA PRO A 241 -11.21 0.33 -9.11
C PRO A 241 -11.95 1.23 -8.12
N GLY A 242 -11.47 1.32 -6.87
CA GLY A 242 -12.04 2.22 -5.86
C GLY A 242 -11.92 3.70 -6.25
N TYR A 243 -10.76 4.11 -6.79
CA TYR A 243 -10.58 5.45 -7.35
C TYR A 243 -11.49 5.69 -8.57
N MET A 244 -11.57 4.73 -9.49
CA MET A 244 -12.41 4.82 -10.69
C MET A 244 -13.88 5.01 -10.34
N ARG A 245 -14.40 4.32 -9.31
CA ARG A 245 -15.76 4.53 -8.80
C ARG A 245 -15.96 5.93 -8.23
N ARG A 246 -14.99 6.46 -7.48
CA ARG A 246 -15.05 7.84 -6.96
C ARG A 246 -15.04 8.86 -8.09
N LEU A 247 -14.22 8.66 -9.10
CA LEU A 247 -14.17 9.53 -10.28
C LEU A 247 -15.49 9.50 -11.05
N ASP A 248 -16.07 8.32 -11.27
CA ASP A 248 -17.39 8.17 -11.89
C ASP A 248 -18.49 8.89 -11.10
N ALA A 249 -18.49 8.76 -9.77
CA ALA A 249 -19.46 9.45 -8.93
C ALA A 249 -19.35 10.98 -9.03
N VAL A 250 -18.11 11.51 -9.07
CA VAL A 250 -17.87 12.95 -9.28
C VAL A 250 -18.34 13.39 -10.66
N LEU A 251 -18.06 12.61 -11.71
CA LEU A 251 -18.53 12.90 -13.07
C LEU A 251 -20.05 12.87 -13.17
N MET A 252 -20.72 11.94 -12.51
CA MET A 252 -22.18 11.92 -12.48
C MET A 252 -22.73 13.16 -11.75
N SER A 253 -22.13 13.54 -10.63
CA SER A 253 -22.57 14.70 -9.84
C SER A 253 -22.39 16.02 -10.59
N LYS A 254 -21.23 16.22 -11.22
CA LYS A 254 -20.83 17.50 -11.83
C LYS A 254 -21.16 17.59 -13.32
N CYS A 255 -21.10 16.46 -14.02
CA CYS A 255 -21.25 16.38 -15.48
C CYS A 255 -22.50 15.64 -15.94
N GLN A 256 -23.25 14.98 -15.05
CA GLN A 256 -24.41 14.14 -15.38
C GLN A 256 -24.08 13.03 -16.40
N GLN A 257 -22.80 12.62 -16.45
CA GLN A 257 -22.29 11.60 -17.37
C GLN A 257 -21.46 10.59 -16.57
N ARG A 258 -21.56 9.32 -16.95
CA ARG A 258 -20.77 8.22 -16.37
C ARG A 258 -19.50 8.02 -17.15
N LEU A 259 -18.45 7.55 -16.47
CA LEU A 259 -17.22 7.19 -17.13
C LEU A 259 -17.45 5.97 -18.04
N PRO A 260 -16.99 5.99 -19.30
CA PRO A 260 -17.06 4.82 -20.18
C PRO A 260 -16.35 3.60 -19.59
N LEU A 261 -16.89 2.40 -19.84
CA LEU A 261 -16.32 1.15 -19.32
C LEU A 261 -14.93 0.82 -19.88
N ASP A 262 -14.58 1.39 -21.03
CA ASP A 262 -13.28 1.27 -21.70
C ASP A 262 -12.30 2.39 -21.34
N ALA A 263 -12.70 3.37 -20.51
CA ALA A 263 -11.82 4.42 -20.05
C ALA A 263 -10.79 3.90 -19.04
N ALA A 264 -9.51 4.10 -19.35
CA ALA A 264 -8.37 3.71 -18.51
C ALA A 264 -7.43 4.91 -18.29
N PRO A 265 -7.85 5.93 -17.52
CA PRO A 265 -7.07 7.14 -17.32
C PRO A 265 -5.80 6.93 -16.48
N ILE A 266 -5.66 5.77 -15.83
CA ILE A 266 -4.47 5.39 -15.07
C ILE A 266 -3.92 4.08 -15.66
N VAL A 267 -2.66 4.12 -16.07
CA VAL A 267 -1.93 2.97 -16.59
C VAL A 267 -0.64 2.80 -15.80
N PHE A 268 -0.23 1.55 -15.57
CA PHE A 268 1.01 1.23 -14.88
C PHE A 268 1.99 0.54 -15.82
N SER A 269 3.25 0.95 -15.73
CA SER A 269 4.39 0.39 -16.46
C SER A 269 5.52 0.09 -15.50
N SER A 270 6.53 -0.65 -15.94
CA SER A 270 7.67 -1.02 -15.10
C SER A 270 8.96 -1.08 -15.89
N TRP A 271 10.04 -0.55 -15.32
CA TRP A 271 11.41 -0.72 -15.81
C TRP A 271 12.10 -1.94 -15.23
N MET A 272 11.59 -2.52 -14.14
CA MET A 272 12.22 -3.65 -13.47
C MET A 272 12.25 -4.88 -14.38
N GLY A 273 13.46 -5.40 -14.64
CA GLY A 273 13.69 -6.50 -15.58
C GLY A 273 13.73 -6.08 -17.06
N GLY A 274 13.51 -4.81 -17.38
CA GLY A 274 13.56 -4.26 -18.74
C GLY A 274 14.74 -3.30 -18.97
N ASP A 275 14.94 -2.37 -18.02
CA ASP A 275 16.02 -1.40 -18.07
C ASP A 275 17.37 -2.08 -17.87
N ARG A 276 18.23 -1.92 -18.88
CA ARG A 276 19.56 -2.53 -18.98
C ARG A 276 20.67 -1.49 -19.10
N ASP A 277 20.31 -0.20 -19.05
CA ASP A 277 21.30 0.86 -19.13
C ASP A 277 22.22 0.79 -17.90
N GLY A 278 23.52 0.64 -18.13
CA GLY A 278 24.52 0.48 -17.06
C GLY A 278 24.38 -0.79 -16.18
N ASN A 279 23.48 -1.73 -16.49
CA ASN A 279 23.26 -2.93 -15.67
C ASN A 279 23.43 -4.25 -16.47
N PRO A 280 24.63 -4.87 -16.45
CA PRO A 280 24.89 -6.10 -17.21
C PRO A 280 24.10 -7.32 -16.70
N ASN A 281 23.48 -7.23 -15.52
CA ASN A 281 22.69 -8.33 -14.96
C ASN A 281 21.31 -8.46 -15.62
N VAL A 282 20.85 -7.45 -16.36
CA VAL A 282 19.54 -7.47 -17.06
C VAL A 282 19.73 -7.99 -18.48
N VAL A 283 19.82 -9.32 -18.60
CA VAL A 283 19.94 -10.02 -19.89
C VAL A 283 18.56 -10.37 -20.48
N ALA A 284 18.52 -10.80 -21.75
CA ALA A 284 17.27 -11.12 -22.44
C ALA A 284 16.43 -12.22 -21.75
N SER A 285 17.08 -13.21 -21.11
CA SER A 285 16.39 -14.25 -20.33
C SER A 285 15.69 -13.67 -19.10
N VAL A 286 16.31 -12.70 -18.41
CA VAL A 286 15.72 -11.97 -17.27
C VAL A 286 14.46 -11.25 -17.72
N THR A 287 14.52 -10.46 -18.80
CA THR A 287 13.34 -9.75 -19.31
C THR A 287 12.21 -10.72 -19.67
N ARG A 288 12.54 -11.84 -20.32
CA ARG A 288 11.55 -12.88 -20.65
C ARG A 288 10.92 -13.51 -19.40
N GLU A 289 11.73 -13.82 -18.39
CA GLU A 289 11.26 -14.39 -17.12
C GLU A 289 10.32 -13.40 -16.41
N VAL A 290 10.72 -12.13 -16.29
CA VAL A 290 9.93 -11.09 -15.63
C VAL A 290 8.60 -10.84 -16.35
N VAL A 291 8.59 -10.73 -17.68
CA VAL A 291 7.34 -10.57 -18.46
C VAL A 291 6.43 -11.80 -18.31
N THR A 292 7.00 -13.00 -18.32
CA THR A 292 6.24 -14.25 -18.17
C THR A 292 5.63 -14.35 -16.76
N THR A 293 6.40 -13.98 -15.74
CA THR A 293 5.95 -13.90 -14.34
C THR A 293 4.80 -12.90 -14.19
N GLN A 294 4.90 -11.71 -14.77
CA GLN A 294 3.83 -10.72 -14.73
C GLN A 294 2.54 -11.21 -15.41
N ARG A 295 2.65 -11.94 -16.53
CA ARG A 295 1.48 -12.55 -17.19
C ARG A 295 0.81 -13.61 -16.33
N ARG A 296 1.61 -14.43 -15.65
CA ARG A 296 1.12 -15.43 -14.69
C ARG A 296 0.39 -14.76 -13.54
N ASP A 297 1.01 -13.77 -12.92
CA ASP A 297 0.48 -13.08 -11.75
C ASP A 297 -0.79 -12.30 -12.08
N ALA A 298 -0.85 -11.63 -13.25
CA ALA A 298 -2.08 -11.02 -13.73
C ALA A 298 -3.21 -12.05 -13.91
N ALA A 299 -2.92 -13.22 -14.50
CA ALA A 299 -3.91 -14.28 -14.65
C ALA A 299 -4.40 -14.83 -13.30
N LEU A 300 -3.53 -14.92 -12.30
CA LEU A 300 -3.89 -15.31 -10.93
C LEU A 300 -4.79 -14.27 -10.24
N LEU A 301 -4.50 -12.97 -10.40
CA LEU A 301 -5.35 -11.90 -9.89
C LEU A 301 -6.74 -11.93 -10.54
N TYR A 302 -6.83 -12.04 -11.86
CA TYR A 302 -8.13 -12.19 -12.54
C TYR A 302 -8.86 -13.47 -12.13
N LEU A 303 -8.14 -14.57 -11.90
CA LEU A 303 -8.74 -15.83 -11.45
C LEU A 303 -9.40 -15.66 -10.07
N ARG A 304 -8.79 -14.90 -9.16
CA ARG A 304 -9.38 -14.53 -7.86
C ARG A 304 -10.71 -13.81 -8.05
N GLU A 305 -10.72 -12.75 -8.86
CA GLU A 305 -11.92 -11.93 -9.11
C GLU A 305 -13.04 -12.74 -9.78
N LEU A 306 -12.73 -13.49 -10.83
CA LEU A 306 -13.73 -14.31 -11.52
C LEU A 306 -14.28 -15.44 -10.65
N THR A 307 -13.46 -15.99 -9.75
CA THR A 307 -13.93 -17.02 -8.82
C THR A 307 -14.95 -16.46 -7.84
N ALA A 308 -14.74 -15.23 -7.34
CA ALA A 308 -15.72 -14.53 -6.52
C ALA A 308 -16.98 -14.18 -7.32
N LEU A 309 -16.81 -13.59 -8.52
CA LEU A 309 -17.91 -13.21 -9.41
C LEU A 309 -18.81 -14.40 -9.79
N ARG A 310 -18.22 -15.59 -9.96
CA ARG A 310 -18.96 -16.83 -10.23
C ARG A 310 -19.97 -17.17 -9.12
N VAL A 311 -19.66 -16.85 -7.87
CA VAL A 311 -20.56 -17.09 -6.72
C VAL A 311 -21.67 -16.04 -6.69
N GLU A 312 -21.36 -14.79 -7.04
CA GLU A 312 -22.30 -13.68 -7.04
C GLU A 312 -23.31 -13.75 -8.19
N LEU A 313 -22.88 -14.13 -9.40
CA LEU A 313 -23.71 -14.13 -10.61
C LEU A 313 -24.53 -15.42 -10.80
N SER A 314 -25.37 -15.74 -9.81
CA SER A 314 -26.39 -16.81 -9.90
C SER A 314 -27.68 -16.40 -10.64
N VAL A 315 -27.61 -15.29 -11.39
CA VAL A 315 -28.75 -14.70 -12.10
C VAL A 315 -29.17 -15.59 -13.29
N LYS A 316 -30.47 -15.90 -13.35
CA LYS A 316 -31.06 -16.70 -14.42
C LYS A 316 -31.40 -15.87 -15.67
N GLU A 317 -31.94 -14.67 -15.47
CA GLU A 317 -32.40 -13.81 -16.56
C GLU A 317 -31.22 -13.23 -17.34
N CYS A 318 -31.20 -13.47 -18.66
CA CYS A 318 -30.14 -12.96 -19.51
C CYS A 318 -30.66 -12.56 -20.89
N THR A 319 -29.87 -11.74 -21.58
CA THR A 319 -30.17 -11.37 -22.96
C THR A 319 -29.91 -12.55 -23.91
N PRO A 320 -30.53 -12.58 -25.10
CA PRO A 320 -30.25 -13.62 -26.11
C PRO A 320 -28.77 -13.75 -26.46
N ALA A 321 -28.04 -12.64 -26.47
CA ALA A 321 -26.59 -12.63 -26.69
C ALA A 321 -25.82 -13.35 -25.57
N MET A 322 -26.20 -13.16 -24.31
CA MET A 322 -25.58 -13.85 -23.18
C MET A 322 -25.96 -15.34 -23.16
N ALA A 323 -27.21 -15.70 -23.50
CA ALA A 323 -27.63 -17.08 -23.64
C ALA A 323 -26.81 -17.81 -24.72
N ALA A 324 -26.55 -17.16 -25.86
CA ALA A 324 -25.71 -17.71 -26.92
C ALA A 324 -24.27 -17.99 -26.44
N LEU A 325 -23.67 -17.08 -25.67
CA LEU A 325 -22.33 -17.28 -25.08
C LEU A 325 -22.32 -18.43 -24.05
N ALA A 326 -23.41 -18.61 -23.30
CA ALA A 326 -23.54 -19.67 -22.32
C ALA A 326 -23.78 -21.06 -22.94
N GLY A 327 -24.10 -21.16 -24.23
CA GLY A 327 -24.39 -22.42 -24.93
C GLY A 327 -25.88 -22.68 -25.19
N GLY A 328 -26.73 -21.66 -25.05
CA GLY A 328 -28.14 -21.69 -25.45
C GLY A 328 -29.12 -21.26 -24.34
N GLU A 329 -30.39 -21.08 -24.72
CA GLU A 329 -31.45 -20.56 -23.84
C GLU A 329 -31.84 -21.49 -22.68
N LYS A 330 -31.47 -22.78 -22.75
CA LYS A 330 -31.80 -23.78 -21.73
C LYS A 330 -30.83 -23.80 -20.54
N VAL A 331 -29.76 -23.00 -20.59
CA VAL A 331 -28.76 -22.95 -19.51
C VAL A 331 -29.36 -22.22 -18.30
N ALA A 332 -29.40 -22.89 -17.16
CA ALA A 332 -30.03 -22.36 -15.95
C ALA A 332 -29.28 -21.16 -15.34
N GLU A 333 -27.94 -21.17 -15.42
CA GLU A 333 -27.06 -20.13 -14.87
C GLU A 333 -26.11 -19.61 -15.98
N PRO A 334 -26.61 -18.76 -16.91
CA PRO A 334 -25.87 -18.38 -18.11
C PRO A 334 -24.58 -17.60 -17.81
N TYR A 335 -24.64 -16.63 -16.89
CA TYR A 335 -23.46 -15.83 -16.51
C TYR A 335 -22.38 -16.69 -15.85
N LYS A 336 -22.78 -17.55 -14.91
CA LYS A 336 -21.86 -18.49 -14.25
C LYS A 336 -21.16 -19.39 -15.25
N THR A 337 -21.89 -19.90 -16.23
CA THR A 337 -21.33 -20.73 -17.31
C THR A 337 -20.28 -19.98 -18.11
N VAL A 338 -20.55 -18.72 -18.49
CA VAL A 338 -19.57 -17.88 -19.20
C VAL A 338 -18.35 -17.56 -18.33
N VAL A 339 -18.55 -17.24 -17.05
CA VAL A 339 -17.45 -17.01 -16.10
C VAL A 339 -16.58 -18.26 -15.94
N GLU A 340 -17.17 -19.46 -15.91
CA GLU A 340 -16.43 -20.73 -15.85
C GLU A 340 -15.56 -20.97 -17.09
N GLN A 341 -16.05 -20.60 -18.28
CA GLN A 341 -15.24 -20.64 -19.50
C GLN A 341 -14.03 -19.69 -19.41
N LEU A 342 -14.23 -18.48 -18.88
CA LEU A 342 -13.15 -17.51 -18.67
C LEU A 342 -12.13 -18.00 -17.62
N ILE A 343 -12.61 -18.58 -16.52
CA ILE A 343 -11.77 -19.23 -15.50
C ILE A 343 -10.91 -20.33 -16.13
N ALA A 344 -11.48 -21.18 -16.99
CA ALA A 344 -10.75 -22.23 -17.67
C ALA A 344 -9.63 -21.65 -18.57
N ARG A 345 -9.91 -20.57 -19.30
CA ARG A 345 -8.91 -19.87 -20.13
C ARG A 345 -7.78 -19.25 -19.30
N LEU A 346 -8.09 -18.66 -18.14
CA LEU A 346 -7.07 -18.13 -17.24
C LEU A 346 -6.21 -19.23 -16.64
N ARG A 347 -6.80 -20.36 -16.23
CA ARG A 347 -6.05 -21.54 -15.75
C ARG A 347 -5.10 -22.07 -16.82
N ALA A 348 -5.54 -22.14 -18.08
CA ALA A 348 -4.67 -22.51 -19.19
C ALA A 348 -3.52 -21.50 -19.38
N THR A 349 -3.76 -20.21 -19.16
CA THR A 349 -2.73 -19.16 -19.22
C THR A 349 -1.71 -19.31 -18.10
N VAL A 350 -2.15 -19.59 -16.86
CA VAL A 350 -1.26 -19.87 -15.72
C VAL A 350 -0.39 -21.10 -15.99
N ALA A 351 -1.01 -22.22 -16.40
CA ALA A 351 -0.28 -23.44 -16.72
C ALA A 351 0.74 -23.25 -17.85
N TRP A 352 0.40 -22.47 -18.89
CA TRP A 352 1.34 -22.09 -19.93
C TRP A 352 2.52 -21.29 -19.36
N ALA A 353 2.25 -20.28 -18.53
CA ALA A 353 3.28 -19.43 -17.96
C ALA A 353 4.20 -20.21 -17.02
N ASP A 354 3.66 -21.09 -16.17
CA ASP A 354 4.44 -21.99 -15.32
C ASP A 354 5.38 -22.88 -16.15
N ALA A 355 4.88 -23.45 -17.25
CA ALA A 355 5.70 -24.25 -18.15
C ALA A 355 6.79 -23.44 -18.86
N GLN A 356 6.56 -22.16 -19.16
CA GLN A 356 7.59 -21.27 -19.70
C GLN A 356 8.65 -20.92 -18.65
N LEU A 357 8.24 -20.64 -17.41
CA LEU A 357 9.14 -20.32 -16.30
C LEU A 357 10.04 -21.51 -15.95
N GLN A 358 9.49 -22.73 -15.93
CA GLN A 358 10.27 -23.96 -15.73
C GLN A 358 11.37 -24.13 -16.80
N LYS A 359 11.07 -23.82 -18.07
CA LYS A 359 12.06 -23.87 -19.16
C LYS A 359 13.18 -22.85 -19.01
N LEU A 360 12.92 -21.74 -18.31
CA LEU A 360 13.91 -20.69 -18.04
C LEU A 360 14.76 -20.99 -16.80
N GLY A 361 14.50 -22.08 -16.09
CA GLY A 361 15.18 -22.39 -14.83
C GLY A 361 14.73 -21.48 -13.68
N ALA A 362 13.61 -20.77 -13.82
CA ALA A 362 13.05 -19.98 -12.74
C ALA A 362 12.62 -20.92 -11.61
N SER A 363 13.16 -20.71 -10.42
CA SER A 363 12.70 -21.43 -9.23
C SER A 363 11.29 -20.96 -8.88
N SER A 364 10.40 -21.93 -8.64
CA SER A 364 8.97 -21.78 -8.36
C SER A 364 8.67 -20.84 -7.20
#